data_AF-A0A1Y1UX14-F1
#
_entry.id   AF-A0A1Y1UX14-F1
#
_cell.length_a   1.000
_cell.length_b   1.000
_cell.length_c   1.000
_cell.angle_alpha   90.00
_cell.angle_beta   90.00
_cell.angle_gamma   90.00
#
_symmetry.space_group_name_H-M   'P 1'
#
loop_
_entity.id
_entity.type
_entity.pdbx_description
1 polymer ?
#
loop_
_entity_poly.entity_id
_entity_poly.type
_entity_poly.pdbx_seq_one_letter_code
_entity_poly.pdbx_strand_id
1 'polypeptide(L)'
;MIRASNYTCSSEGKYNFLVLWCKDEANDKCIDIDMDFHDTYNEKLITENIKKEPKPILTTCNIESIDKRKCKTPKCSQNSDCYSGACYKKNCVAKSDIHYCDCSAGQVYCQKQMYMPCKSDEECLSSLCLDETCQPDGHRDALFKDNLGIYAYMVFVCILGVVLQFCSEKKGKRKKEKGA
;
A
#
# COMPACT_ATOMS: atom_id res chain seq x y z
N MET A 1 -8.02 20.29 2.46
CA MET A 1 -7.73 21.57 3.15
C MET A 1 -6.33 21.42 3.71
N ILE A 2 -5.33 22.00 3.03
CA ILE A 2 -3.92 21.86 3.38
C ILE A 2 -3.69 22.69 4.65
N ARG A 3 -3.51 22.03 5.80
CA ARG A 3 -3.04 22.71 7.01
C ARG A 3 -1.56 22.97 6.83
N ALA A 4 -1.24 24.23 6.55
CA ALA A 4 0.13 24.73 6.58
C ALA A 4 0.62 24.68 8.04
N SER A 5 1.31 23.61 8.40
CA SER A 5 2.29 23.66 9.47
C SER A 5 3.38 24.63 9.03
N ASN A 6 3.82 25.54 9.90
CA ASN A 6 4.87 26.54 9.62
C ASN A 6 6.26 25.89 9.44
N TYR A 7 6.43 25.07 8.40
CA TYR A 7 7.72 24.57 7.95
C TYR A 7 8.02 25.24 6.62
N THR A 8 8.86 26.27 6.66
CA THR A 8 9.44 26.84 5.44
C THR A 8 10.56 25.91 4.98
N CYS A 9 10.47 25.43 3.73
CA CYS A 9 11.59 24.80 3.00
C CYS A 9 12.66 25.87 2.71
N SER A 10 13.27 26.44 3.74
CA SER A 10 14.32 27.46 3.59
C SER A 10 15.66 26.77 3.38
N SER A 11 16.15 26.87 2.15
CA SER A 11 17.37 26.25 1.63
C SER A 11 18.68 26.89 2.13
N GLU A 12 18.74 27.35 3.38
CA GLU A 12 20.00 27.89 3.95
C GLU A 12 20.86 26.81 4.63
N GLY A 13 20.35 25.58 4.74
CA GLY A 13 21.12 24.39 5.12
C GLY A 13 21.11 23.35 4.00
N LYS A 14 22.26 22.72 3.74
CA LYS A 14 22.52 21.76 2.65
C LYS A 14 21.73 20.43 2.75
N TYR A 15 20.41 20.46 2.83
CA TYR A 15 19.57 19.25 2.81
C TYR A 15 18.48 19.45 1.74
N ASN A 16 18.69 18.85 0.57
CA ASN A 16 17.83 19.00 -0.60
C ASN A 16 16.59 18.08 -0.58
N PHE A 17 16.46 17.18 0.40
CA PHE A 17 15.33 16.26 0.50
C PHE A 17 15.02 16.01 1.98
N LEU A 18 13.96 16.64 2.49
CA LEU A 18 13.49 16.48 3.86
C LEU A 18 12.16 15.72 3.80
N VAL A 19 12.14 14.51 4.35
CA VAL A 19 10.91 13.73 4.50
C VAL A 19 10.41 13.84 5.91
N LEU A 20 9.17 14.32 6.04
CA LEU A 20 8.52 14.58 7.31
C LEU A 20 7.36 13.63 7.51
N TRP A 21 7.24 13.12 8.72
CA TRP A 21 6.06 12.38 9.19
C TRP A 21 5.29 13.23 10.17
N CYS A 22 4.03 13.51 9.85
CA CYS A 22 3.18 14.44 10.59
C CYS A 22 1.85 13.77 10.95
N LYS A 23 1.37 13.97 12.18
CA LYS A 23 -0.01 13.63 12.57
C LYS A 23 -0.94 14.80 12.26
N ASP A 24 -2.19 14.52 11.88
CA ASP A 24 -3.23 15.55 11.71
C ASP A 24 -3.80 16.02 13.07
N GLU A 25 -2.92 16.42 13.98
CA GLU A 25 -3.26 17.01 15.26
C GLU A 25 -2.63 18.40 15.34
N ALA A 26 -3.43 19.42 15.70
CA ALA A 26 -3.08 20.84 15.56
C ALA A 26 -1.82 21.29 16.33
N ASN A 27 -1.27 20.43 17.20
CA ASN A 27 -0.10 20.72 18.04
C ASN A 27 0.99 19.63 17.97
N ASP A 28 0.84 18.61 17.14
CA ASP A 28 1.82 17.53 17.07
C ASP A 28 3.03 17.92 16.21
N LYS A 29 4.22 17.61 16.72
CA LYS A 29 5.48 17.84 16.02
C LYS A 29 5.66 16.78 14.94
N CYS A 30 5.93 17.22 13.71
CA CYS A 30 6.43 16.31 12.69
C CYS A 30 7.83 15.80 13.08
N ILE A 31 8.13 14.57 12.70
CA ILE A 31 9.48 14.02 12.83
C ILE A 31 10.15 13.99 11.46
N ASP A 32 11.42 14.37 11.44
CA ASP A 32 12.31 14.18 10.30
C ASP A 32 12.93 12.78 10.41
N ILE A 33 13.00 12.08 9.29
CA ILE A 33 13.52 10.72 9.22
C ILE A 33 14.65 10.67 8.22
N ASP A 34 15.79 10.25 8.72
CA ASP A 34 17.01 10.10 7.93
C ASP A 34 16.84 8.95 6.92
N MET A 35 16.66 9.34 5.65
CA MET A 35 16.47 8.43 4.53
C MET A 35 17.74 7.66 4.16
N ASP A 36 18.92 8.05 4.66
CA ASP A 36 20.17 7.33 4.39
C ASP A 36 20.20 5.96 5.08
N PHE A 37 19.37 5.78 6.11
CA PHE A 37 19.33 4.57 6.93
C PHE A 37 18.00 3.83 6.87
N HIS A 38 16.93 4.50 6.44
CA HIS A 38 15.58 3.98 6.53
C HIS A 38 14.79 4.24 5.24
N ASP A 39 14.37 3.16 4.60
CA ASP A 39 13.33 3.22 3.60
C ASP A 39 12.01 3.50 4.34
N THR A 40 11.66 4.77 4.47
CA THR A 40 10.46 5.25 5.16
C THR A 40 9.18 4.74 4.50
N TYR A 41 9.24 4.43 3.20
CA TYR A 41 8.12 3.95 2.42
C TYR A 41 7.81 2.49 2.73
N ASN A 42 8.84 1.64 2.79
CA ASN A 42 8.70 0.20 3.02
C ASN A 42 9.04 -0.24 4.44
N GLU A 43 9.45 0.68 5.31
CA GLU A 43 10.09 0.43 6.62
C GLU A 43 11.18 -0.65 6.57
N LYS A 44 12.00 -0.58 5.53
CA LYS A 44 13.15 -1.48 5.38
C LYS A 44 14.41 -0.74 5.78
N LEU A 45 15.25 -1.44 6.54
CA LEU A 45 16.63 -1.00 6.74
C LEU A 45 17.35 -1.09 5.40
N ILE A 46 17.87 0.04 4.91
CA ILE A 46 18.65 0.08 3.66
C ILE A 46 20.02 -0.57 3.88
N THR A 47 20.52 -0.56 5.12
CA THR A 47 21.80 -1.16 5.51
C THR A 47 21.64 -2.36 6.45
N GLU A 48 22.13 -3.52 6.03
CA GLU A 48 22.16 -4.77 6.83
C GLU A 48 22.99 -4.66 8.13
N ASN A 49 23.85 -3.63 8.24
CA ASN A 49 24.71 -3.41 9.40
C ASN A 49 23.96 -2.83 10.62
N ILE A 50 22.71 -2.38 10.46
CA ILE A 50 21.91 -1.87 11.57
C ILE A 50 21.15 -3.05 12.20
N LYS A 51 21.65 -3.54 13.34
CA LYS A 51 21.10 -4.73 14.03
C LYS A 51 19.77 -4.51 14.76
N LYS A 52 19.21 -3.30 14.76
CA LYS A 52 18.01 -2.95 15.51
C LYS A 52 17.01 -2.24 14.61
N GLU A 53 15.75 -2.68 14.67
CA GLU A 53 14.65 -1.93 14.07
C GLU A 53 14.67 -0.49 14.62
N PRO A 54 14.62 0.53 13.75
CA PRO A 54 14.58 1.91 14.20
C PRO A 54 13.25 2.15 14.90
N LYS A 55 13.33 2.75 16.10
CA LYS A 55 12.15 3.23 16.82
C LYS A 55 12.04 4.74 16.63
N PRO A 56 10.81 5.29 16.55
CA PRO A 56 9.54 4.59 16.61
C PRO A 56 9.11 3.94 15.27
N ILE A 57 8.25 2.92 15.34
CA ILE A 57 7.59 2.30 14.18
C ILE A 57 6.63 3.32 13.56
N LEU A 58 6.80 3.59 12.27
CA LEU A 58 6.08 4.59 11.49
C LEU A 58 4.87 4.00 10.77
N THR A 59 4.93 2.71 10.37
CA THR A 59 3.81 2.02 9.74
C THR A 59 2.69 1.88 10.73
N THR A 60 1.53 2.41 10.35
CA THR A 60 0.32 2.27 11.12
C THR A 60 -0.78 1.66 10.29
N CYS A 61 -1.68 0.96 10.98
CA CYS A 61 -2.93 0.47 10.40
C CYS A 61 -4.11 1.16 11.10
N ASN A 62 -5.26 1.22 10.43
CA ASN A 62 -6.51 1.41 11.16
C ASN A 62 -6.89 0.12 11.92
N ILE A 63 -7.66 0.27 13.01
CA ILE A 63 -8.05 -0.85 13.88
C ILE A 63 -8.84 -1.92 13.10
N GLU A 64 -9.74 -1.48 12.22
CA GLU A 64 -10.60 -2.36 11.43
C GLU A 64 -9.79 -3.30 10.52
N SER A 65 -8.72 -2.79 9.91
CA SER A 65 -7.84 -3.55 9.01
C SER A 65 -6.99 -4.56 9.76
N ILE A 66 -6.60 -4.27 11.01
CA ILE A 66 -5.94 -5.25 11.89
C ILE A 66 -6.92 -6.36 12.26
N ASP A 67 -8.13 -6.00 12.67
CA ASP A 67 -9.14 -6.98 13.08
C ASP A 67 -9.54 -7.91 11.92
N LYS A 68 -9.58 -7.37 10.69
CA LYS A 68 -9.77 -8.13 9.44
C LYS A 68 -8.51 -8.81 8.92
N ARG A 69 -7.36 -8.68 9.60
CA ARG A 69 -6.04 -9.21 9.20
C ARG A 69 -5.55 -8.76 7.82
N LYS A 70 -6.03 -7.62 7.33
CA LYS A 70 -5.64 -7.02 6.04
C LYS A 70 -4.34 -6.23 6.14
N CYS A 71 -4.06 -5.65 7.31
CA CYS A 71 -2.86 -4.83 7.56
C CYS A 71 -2.01 -5.44 8.69
N LYS A 72 -0.68 -5.27 8.59
CA LYS A 72 0.30 -5.66 9.60
C LYS A 72 1.39 -4.61 9.67
N THR A 73 1.89 -4.37 10.87
CA THR A 73 3.05 -3.50 11.12
C THR A 73 4.18 -4.32 11.75
N PRO A 74 5.41 -3.76 11.86
CA PRO A 74 6.37 -4.25 12.84
C PRO A 74 5.73 -4.38 14.23
N LYS A 75 6.21 -5.34 15.03
CA LYS A 75 5.56 -5.68 16.30
C LYS A 75 5.90 -4.67 17.38
N CYS A 76 4.90 -3.92 17.83
CA CYS A 76 5.03 -3.09 19.04
C CYS A 76 4.80 -3.93 20.31
N SER A 77 5.50 -3.58 21.38
CA SER A 77 5.28 -4.13 22.73
C SER A 77 4.54 -3.13 23.62
N GLN A 78 4.75 -1.83 23.39
CA GLN A 78 4.13 -0.73 24.13
C GLN A 78 3.80 0.45 23.23
N ASN A 79 2.93 1.35 23.69
CA ASN A 79 2.47 2.51 22.92
C ASN A 79 3.58 3.42 22.42
N SER A 80 4.66 3.57 23.19
CA SER A 80 5.81 4.40 22.81
C SER A 80 6.67 3.79 21.70
N ASP A 81 6.44 2.52 21.34
CA ASP A 81 7.14 1.91 20.20
C ASP A 81 6.58 2.43 18.87
N CYS A 82 5.36 2.97 18.87
CA CYS A 82 4.66 3.44 17.68
C CYS A 82 4.74 4.96 17.59
N TYR A 83 5.00 5.49 16.41
CA TYR A 83 4.96 6.92 16.15
C TYR A 83 3.58 7.50 16.45
N SER A 84 2.52 6.76 16.09
CA SER A 84 1.13 7.10 16.44
C SER A 84 0.87 7.20 17.95
N GLY A 85 1.72 6.61 18.79
CA GLY A 85 1.51 6.54 20.24
C GLY A 85 0.49 5.48 20.67
N ALA A 86 0.11 4.55 19.78
CA ALA A 86 -0.85 3.50 20.10
C ALA A 86 -0.44 2.14 19.54
N CYS A 87 -0.33 1.16 20.44
CA CYS A 87 -0.06 -0.24 20.12
C CYS A 87 -1.29 -1.09 20.44
N TYR A 88 -1.87 -1.72 19.42
CA TYR A 88 -3.05 -2.57 19.54
C TYR A 88 -2.80 -3.94 18.90
N LYS A 89 -3.05 -5.02 19.66
CA LYS A 89 -2.79 -6.42 19.23
C LYS A 89 -1.37 -6.61 18.66
N LYS A 90 -0.36 -5.98 19.28
CA LYS A 90 1.05 -5.97 18.82
C LYS A 90 1.27 -5.30 17.45
N ASN A 91 0.36 -4.44 17.01
CA ASN A 91 0.50 -3.63 15.79
C ASN A 91 0.31 -2.15 16.12
N CYS A 92 1.01 -1.27 15.41
CA CYS A 92 0.84 0.17 15.56
C CYS A 92 -0.44 0.63 14.88
N VAL A 93 -1.26 1.38 15.62
CA VAL A 93 -2.53 1.92 15.12
C VAL A 93 -2.55 3.42 15.15
N ALA A 94 -3.11 4.03 14.11
CA ALA A 94 -3.36 5.46 14.08
C ALA A 94 -4.83 5.74 14.40
N LYS A 95 -5.07 6.74 15.26
CA LYS A 95 -6.41 7.28 15.55
C LYS A 95 -6.74 8.50 14.69
N SER A 96 -5.71 9.18 14.22
CA SER A 96 -5.73 10.36 13.36
C SER A 96 -4.93 10.04 12.09
N ASP A 97 -5.17 10.82 11.03
CA ASP A 97 -4.41 10.66 9.79
C ASP A 97 -2.93 10.99 10.03
N ILE A 98 -2.05 10.19 9.44
CA ILE A 98 -0.61 10.39 9.42
C ILE A 98 -0.21 10.66 7.97
N HIS A 99 0.47 11.79 7.81
CA HIS A 99 0.92 12.30 6.53
C HIS A 99 2.42 12.06 6.38
N TYR A 100 2.78 11.51 5.24
CA TYR A 100 4.12 11.54 4.67
C TYR A 100 4.23 12.81 3.83
N CYS A 101 5.17 13.70 4.18
CA CYS A 101 5.39 14.95 3.47
C CYS A 101 6.79 14.97 2.87
N ASP A 102 6.88 15.18 1.57
CA ASP A 102 8.13 15.37 0.84
C ASP A 102 8.29 16.85 0.46
N CYS A 103 9.52 17.36 0.62
CA CYS A 103 9.91 18.69 0.20
C CYS A 103 10.63 18.60 -1.15
N SER A 104 9.90 18.79 -2.25
CA SER A 104 10.46 18.78 -3.60
C SER A 104 10.29 20.13 -4.28
N ALA A 105 11.36 20.64 -4.89
CA ALA A 105 11.39 21.91 -5.62
C ALA A 105 10.83 23.13 -4.85
N GLY A 106 11.01 23.17 -3.53
CA GLY A 106 10.52 24.26 -2.66
C GLY A 106 9.02 24.19 -2.33
N GLN A 107 8.34 23.11 -2.71
CA GLN A 107 6.96 22.82 -2.31
C GLN A 107 6.92 21.63 -1.34
N VAL A 108 5.98 21.69 -0.39
CA VAL A 108 5.69 20.57 0.52
C VAL A 108 4.50 19.81 -0.04
N TYR A 109 4.70 18.54 -0.38
CA TYR A 109 3.64 17.66 -0.83
C TYR A 109 3.39 16.58 0.23
N CYS A 110 2.18 16.54 0.76
CA CYS A 110 1.79 15.63 1.84
C CYS A 110 0.73 14.64 1.36
N GLN A 111 0.97 13.36 1.62
CA GLN A 111 0.05 12.27 1.31
C GLN A 111 -0.17 11.41 2.55
N LYS A 112 -1.34 10.78 2.63
CA LYS A 112 -1.73 9.89 3.72
C LYS A 112 -1.06 8.52 3.58
N GLN A 113 -0.76 7.93 4.71
CA GLN A 113 -0.23 6.57 4.77
C GLN A 113 -1.25 5.53 4.28
N MET A 114 -0.75 4.33 3.95
CA MET A 114 -1.59 3.16 3.68
C MET A 114 -2.58 2.85 4.82
N TYR A 115 -3.72 2.28 4.45
CA TYR A 115 -4.86 1.95 5.30
C TYR A 115 -5.53 3.14 6.01
N MET A 116 -5.28 4.37 5.56
CA MET A 116 -5.99 5.56 6.02
C MET A 116 -7.17 5.91 5.13
N PRO A 117 -8.21 6.58 5.67
CA PRO A 117 -9.34 7.03 4.87
C PRO A 117 -8.91 8.00 3.77
N CYS A 118 -9.46 7.84 2.57
CA CYS A 118 -9.17 8.70 1.42
C CYS A 118 -10.42 8.95 0.58
N LYS A 119 -10.41 10.08 -0.14
CA LYS A 119 -11.46 10.42 -1.12
C LYS A 119 -10.99 10.36 -2.57
N SER A 120 -9.69 10.46 -2.79
CA SER A 120 -9.06 10.39 -4.10
C SER A 120 -7.72 9.68 -4.01
N ASP A 121 -7.26 9.15 -5.16
CA ASP A 121 -5.97 8.49 -5.29
C ASP A 121 -4.81 9.42 -4.87
N GLU A 122 -4.90 10.71 -5.18
CA GLU A 122 -3.88 11.73 -4.87
C GLU A 122 -3.67 11.95 -3.37
N GLU A 123 -4.67 11.62 -2.53
CA GLU A 123 -4.52 11.72 -1.08
C GLU A 123 -3.61 10.61 -0.52
N CYS A 124 -3.40 9.52 -1.25
CA CYS A 124 -2.67 8.35 -0.76
C CYS A 124 -1.22 8.36 -1.22
N LEU A 125 -0.32 7.98 -0.32
CA LEU A 125 1.11 7.87 -0.60
C LEU A 125 1.39 6.85 -1.74
N SER A 126 0.60 5.79 -1.83
CA SER A 126 0.61 4.80 -2.91
C SER A 126 -0.08 5.24 -4.19
N SER A 127 -0.65 6.45 -4.21
CA SER A 127 -1.53 6.94 -5.27
C SER A 127 -2.73 6.01 -5.55
N LEU A 128 -3.19 5.27 -4.53
CA LEU A 128 -4.26 4.28 -4.67
C LEU A 128 -5.26 4.36 -3.50
N CYS A 129 -6.44 4.88 -3.80
CA CYS A 129 -7.60 4.94 -2.94
C CYS A 129 -8.66 3.92 -3.39
N LEU A 130 -8.88 2.88 -2.61
CA LEU A 130 -9.87 1.84 -2.91
C LEU A 130 -10.76 1.61 -1.69
N ASP A 131 -12.07 1.55 -1.91
CA ASP A 131 -13.07 1.43 -0.84
C ASP A 131 -12.87 2.50 0.25
N GLU A 132 -12.67 3.76 -0.18
CA GLU A 132 -12.42 4.92 0.69
C GLU A 132 -11.18 4.77 1.60
N THR A 133 -10.26 3.86 1.25
CA THR A 133 -9.06 3.56 2.04
C THR A 133 -7.80 3.49 1.17
N CYS A 134 -6.72 4.14 1.60
CA CYS A 134 -5.43 4.06 0.93
C CYS A 134 -4.91 2.62 0.96
N GLN A 135 -4.52 2.08 -0.20
CA GLN A 135 -3.98 0.73 -0.30
C GLN A 135 -2.46 0.75 -0.35
N PRO A 136 -1.76 -0.33 0.03
CA PRO A 136 -0.31 -0.42 -0.18
C PRO A 136 0.04 -0.50 -1.67
N ASP A 137 1.28 -0.14 -2.00
CA ASP A 137 1.82 -0.39 -3.34
C ASP A 137 1.81 -1.87 -3.71
N GLY A 138 1.55 -2.14 -4.98
CA GLY A 138 1.40 -3.49 -5.49
C GLY A 138 0.06 -4.15 -5.16
N HIS A 139 -0.87 -3.47 -4.49
CA HIS A 139 -2.24 -4.00 -4.30
C HIS A 139 -2.94 -4.25 -5.63
N ARG A 140 -2.77 -3.34 -6.62
CA ARG A 140 -3.27 -3.57 -7.99
C ARG A 140 -2.62 -4.79 -8.63
N ASP A 141 -1.30 -4.92 -8.54
CA ASP A 141 -0.58 -6.04 -9.14
C ASP A 141 -0.97 -7.39 -8.52
N ALA A 142 -1.21 -7.42 -7.21
CA ALA A 142 -1.72 -8.60 -6.50
C ALA A 142 -3.12 -8.98 -6.99
N LEU A 143 -4.04 -8.02 -7.10
CA LEU A 143 -5.39 -8.25 -7.64
C LEU A 143 -5.34 -8.78 -9.08
N PHE A 144 -4.45 -8.24 -9.92
CA PHE A 144 -4.29 -8.74 -11.29
C PHE A 144 -3.71 -10.16 -11.33
N LYS A 145 -2.72 -10.46 -10.47
CA LYS A 145 -2.07 -11.78 -10.42
C LYS A 145 -3.04 -12.87 -9.96
N ASP A 146 -3.88 -12.58 -8.97
CA ASP A 146 -4.87 -13.54 -8.48
C ASP A 146 -5.99 -13.80 -9.51
N ASN A 147 -6.33 -12.79 -10.32
CA ASN A 147 -7.34 -12.93 -11.37
C ASN A 147 -6.83 -13.53 -12.69
N LEU A 148 -5.51 -13.46 -12.96
CA LEU A 148 -4.91 -14.01 -14.18
C LEU A 148 -5.13 -15.52 -14.30
N GLY A 149 -5.05 -16.25 -13.18
CA GLY A 149 -5.30 -17.70 -13.15
C GLY A 149 -6.74 -18.06 -13.50
N ILE A 150 -7.71 -17.30 -12.98
CA ILE A 150 -9.14 -17.47 -13.28
C ILE A 150 -9.40 -17.18 -14.76
N TYR A 151 -8.82 -16.11 -15.31
CA TYR A 151 -8.97 -15.75 -16.71
C TYR A 151 -8.38 -16.82 -17.64
N ALA A 152 -7.19 -17.32 -17.33
CA ALA A 152 -6.56 -18.41 -18.09
C ALA A 152 -7.41 -19.69 -18.08
N TYR A 153 -8.00 -20.05 -16.94
CA TYR A 153 -8.91 -21.19 -16.82
C TYR A 153 -10.17 -21.02 -17.69
N MET A 154 -10.81 -19.85 -17.65
CA MET A 154 -11.99 -19.55 -18.47
C MET A 154 -11.70 -19.67 -19.96
N VAL A 155 -10.56 -19.14 -20.43
CA VAL A 155 -10.12 -19.27 -21.83
C VAL A 155 -9.89 -20.73 -22.20
N PHE A 156 -9.26 -21.52 -21.33
CA PHE A 156 -9.02 -22.94 -21.57
C PHE A 156 -10.33 -23.74 -21.73
N VAL A 157 -11.33 -23.51 -20.86
CA VAL A 157 -12.65 -24.15 -20.95
C VAL A 157 -13.36 -23.77 -22.25
N CYS A 158 -13.29 -22.49 -22.67
CA CYS A 158 -13.85 -22.05 -23.95
C CYS A 158 -13.20 -22.78 -25.14
N ILE A 159 -11.86 -22.91 -25.15
CA ILE A 159 -11.14 -23.62 -26.22
C ILE A 159 -11.57 -25.09 -26.25
N LEU A 160 -11.65 -25.76 -25.10
CA LEU A 160 -12.14 -27.15 -25.02
C LEU A 160 -13.57 -27.29 -25.56
N GLY A 161 -14.46 -26.35 -25.21
CA GLY A 161 -15.83 -26.33 -25.72
C GLY A 161 -15.90 -26.23 -27.25
N VAL A 162 -15.10 -25.35 -27.84
CA VAL A 162 -15.01 -25.20 -29.30
C VAL A 162 -14.45 -26.48 -29.96
N VAL A 163 -13.39 -27.07 -29.39
CA VAL A 163 -12.82 -28.33 -29.91
C VAL A 163 -13.84 -29.47 -29.84
N LEU A 164 -14.60 -29.58 -28.76
CA LEU A 164 -15.64 -30.59 -28.60
C LEU A 164 -16.76 -30.42 -29.64
N GLN A 165 -17.21 -29.19 -29.92
CA GLN A 165 -18.17 -28.90 -30.98
C GLN A 165 -17.65 -29.38 -32.35
N PHE A 166 -16.44 -29.00 -32.74
CA PHE A 166 -15.81 -29.44 -34.00
C PHE A 166 -15.65 -30.97 -34.09
N CYS A 167 -15.30 -31.63 -32.98
CA CYS A 167 -15.20 -33.09 -32.92
C CYS A 167 -16.56 -33.77 -33.10
N SER A 168 -17.64 -33.20 -32.54
CA SER A 168 -18.99 -33.75 -32.64
C SER A 168 -19.52 -33.69 -34.09
N GLU A 169 -19.27 -32.60 -34.81
CA GLU A 169 -19.66 -32.46 -36.21
C GLU A 169 -18.95 -33.47 -37.12
N LYS A 170 -17.65 -33.71 -36.89
CA LYS A 170 -16.89 -34.71 -37.66
C LYS A 170 -17.41 -36.13 -37.44
N LYS A 171 -17.84 -36.48 -36.23
CA LYS A 171 -18.46 -37.78 -35.94
C LYS A 171 -19.83 -37.93 -36.62
N GLY A 172 -20.60 -36.84 -36.71
CA GLY A 172 -21.87 -36.81 -37.45
C GLY A 172 -21.70 -37.07 -38.96
N LYS A 173 -20.67 -36.47 -39.58
CA LYS A 173 -20.37 -36.67 -41.01
C LYS A 173 -19.92 -38.12 -41.32
N ARG A 174 -19.04 -38.70 -40.50
CA ARG A 174 -18.55 -40.09 -40.70
C ARG A 174 -19.62 -41.18 -40.55
N LYS A 175 -20.68 -40.94 -39.76
CA LYS A 175 -21.79 -41.90 -39.63
C LYS A 175 -22.72 -41.89 -40.86
N LYS A 176 -22.83 -40.77 -41.58
CA LYS A 176 -23.64 -40.70 -42.82
C LYS A 176 -22.99 -41.43 -44.00
N GLU A 177 -21.66 -41.48 -44.10
CA GLU A 177 -20.94 -42.21 -45.16
C GLU A 177 -20.90 -43.74 -44.98
N LYS A 178 -21.16 -44.27 -43.78
CA LYS A 178 -21.15 -45.71 -43.51
C LYS A 178 -22.54 -46.37 -43.53
N GLY A 179 -23.59 -45.58 -43.74
CA GLY A 179 -24.99 -46.03 -43.79
C GLY A 179 -25.68 -45.81 -45.12
N ALA A 180 -24.93 -45.40 -46.15
CA ALA A 180 -25.32 -45.37 -47.56
C ALA A 180 -24.52 -46.46 -48.28
#